data_AF-A0A537PVT3-F1
#
_entry.id   AF-A0A537PVT3-F1
#
_cell.length_a   1.000
_cell.length_b   1.000
_cell.length_c   1.000
_cell.angle_alpha   90.00
_cell.angle_beta   90.00
_cell.angle_gamma   90.00
#
_symmetry.space_group_name_H-M   'P 1'
#
loop_
_entity.id
_entity.type
_entity.pdbx_description
1 polymer ?
#
loop_
_entity_poly.entity_id
_entity_poly.type
_entity_poly.pdbx_seq_one_letter_code
_entity_poly.pdbx_strand_id
1 'polypeptide(L)'
;MKRAYACIHLGANIGAPRQPNQVHVSASLESWIAAALEKEGLSVDNKAPSGSVPRGEAGTIHRGGARYVALVCGTEVFHNTADRWPDAVDVAMLARYARAFATGALGLARQRS
;
A
#
# COMPACT_ATOMS: atom_id res chain seq x y z
N MET A 1 4.90 17.65 4.58
CA MET A 1 5.34 16.24 4.43
C MET A 1 6.84 16.06 4.18
N LYS A 2 7.59 17.04 3.64
CA LYS A 2 9.04 16.91 3.33
C LYS A 2 9.99 16.50 4.48
N ARG A 3 9.54 16.54 5.74
CA ARG A 3 10.35 16.13 6.91
C ARG A 3 10.13 14.66 7.32
N ALA A 4 9.12 13.98 6.79
CA ALA A 4 8.93 12.55 7.03
C ALA A 4 9.98 11.77 6.23
N TYR A 5 10.57 10.74 6.86
CA TYR A 5 11.56 9.87 6.19
C TYR A 5 10.95 9.10 5.02
N ALA A 6 9.72 8.60 5.21
CA ALA A 6 8.88 8.00 4.21
C ALA A 6 7.40 8.18 4.61
N CYS A 7 6.50 8.27 3.64
CA CYS A 7 5.06 8.21 3.85
C CYS A 7 4.53 6.86 3.34
N ILE A 8 3.78 6.17 4.20
CA ILE A 8 3.17 4.89 3.87
C ILE A 8 1.66 5.12 3.86
N HIS A 9 1.02 4.83 2.74
CA HIS A 9 -0.43 4.96 2.58
C HIS A 9 -1.04 3.61 2.21
N LEU A 10 -1.87 3.07 3.11
CA LEU A 10 -2.77 1.97 2.82
C LEU A 10 -4.07 2.59 2.32
N GLY A 11 -4.33 2.46 1.03
CA GLY A 11 -5.53 3.00 0.41
C GLY A 11 -6.71 2.04 0.47
N ALA A 12 -7.66 2.21 -0.46
CA ALA A 12 -8.91 1.46 -0.44
C ALA A 12 -8.75 -0.05 -0.74
N ASN A 13 -9.74 -0.81 -0.28
CA ASN A 13 -10.01 -2.21 -0.62
C ASN A 13 -8.93 -3.22 -0.22
N ILE A 14 -7.99 -2.85 0.66
CA ILE A 14 -6.99 -3.79 1.16
C ILE A 14 -7.69 -5.00 1.78
N GLY A 15 -7.27 -6.20 1.36
CA GLY A 15 -7.91 -7.45 1.78
C GLY A 15 -9.14 -7.82 0.96
N ALA A 16 -9.48 -7.11 -0.11
CA ALA A 16 -10.50 -7.57 -1.05
C ALA A 16 -10.06 -8.91 -1.70
N PRO A 17 -10.88 -9.96 -1.60
CA PRO A 17 -10.47 -11.30 -2.01
C PRO A 17 -10.26 -11.39 -3.51
N ARG A 18 -9.13 -12.01 -3.92
CA ARG A 18 -8.76 -12.26 -5.33
C ARG A 18 -8.59 -10.99 -6.18
N GLN A 19 -8.39 -9.84 -5.55
CA GLN A 19 -8.17 -8.58 -6.25
C GLN A 19 -6.68 -8.25 -6.26
N PRO A 20 -6.10 -7.86 -7.42
CA PRO A 20 -4.70 -7.48 -7.49
C PRO A 20 -4.47 -6.18 -6.71
N ASN A 21 -3.29 -6.04 -6.12
CA ASN A 21 -2.84 -4.75 -5.62
C ASN A 21 -2.21 -3.90 -6.73
N GLN A 22 -2.26 -2.58 -6.53
CA GLN A 22 -1.55 -1.60 -7.32
C GLN A 22 -0.73 -0.70 -6.40
N VAL A 23 0.56 -0.59 -6.70
CA VAL A 23 1.54 0.16 -5.91
C VAL A 23 2.03 1.37 -6.68
N HIS A 24 1.89 2.55 -6.06
CA HIS A 24 2.61 3.76 -6.41
C HIS A 24 3.76 3.93 -5.42
N VAL A 25 4.99 3.99 -5.91
CA VAL A 25 6.17 3.95 -5.04
C VAL A 25 7.28 4.85 -5.59
N SER A 26 7.95 5.55 -4.67
CA SER A 26 9.19 6.26 -4.98
C SER A 26 10.31 5.26 -5.23
N ALA A 27 11.19 5.51 -6.21
CA ALA A 27 12.28 4.59 -6.59
C ALA A 27 13.10 4.05 -5.39
N SER A 28 13.38 4.90 -4.41
CA SER A 28 14.13 4.54 -3.20
C SER A 28 13.38 3.66 -2.18
N LEU A 29 12.13 3.27 -2.45
CA LEU A 29 11.32 2.39 -1.62
C LEU A 29 10.85 1.12 -2.35
N GLU A 30 11.20 0.93 -3.63
CA GLU A 30 10.74 -0.22 -4.41
C GLU A 30 11.15 -1.56 -3.79
N SER A 31 12.44 -1.72 -3.47
CA SER A 31 12.93 -2.94 -2.82
C SER A 31 12.33 -3.13 -1.43
N TRP A 32 12.03 -2.04 -0.72
CA TRP A 32 11.43 -2.11 0.61
C TRP A 32 10.01 -2.67 0.56
N ILE A 33 9.15 -2.16 -0.33
CA ILE A 33 7.76 -2.62 -0.39
C ILE A 33 7.67 -4.06 -0.88
N ALA A 34 8.50 -4.44 -1.86
CA ALA A 34 8.57 -5.82 -2.33
C ALA A 34 8.94 -6.78 -1.20
N ALA A 35 10.02 -6.49 -0.47
CA ALA A 35 10.46 -7.31 0.66
C ALA A 35 9.47 -7.32 1.83
N ALA A 36 8.76 -6.21 2.07
CA ALA A 36 7.76 -6.12 3.13
C ALA A 36 6.55 -7.03 2.84
N LEU A 37 6.05 -7.02 1.60
CA LEU A 37 4.96 -7.88 1.17
C LEU A 37 5.38 -9.36 1.13
N GLU A 38 6.57 -9.65 0.60
CA GLU A 38 7.09 -11.02 0.48
C GLU A 38 7.18 -11.74 1.82
N LYS A 39 7.58 -11.04 2.90
CA LYS A 39 7.62 -11.60 4.26
C LYS A 39 6.27 -12.09 4.76
N GLU A 40 5.18 -11.56 4.23
CA GLU A 40 3.82 -11.97 4.55
C GLU A 40 3.22 -12.84 3.43
N GLY A 41 4.04 -13.31 2.48
CA GLY A 41 3.65 -14.14 1.34
C GLY A 41 2.82 -13.42 0.28
N LEU A 42 2.92 -12.10 0.20
CA LEU A 42 2.23 -11.24 -0.76
C LEU A 42 3.22 -10.76 -1.84
N SER A 43 2.72 -10.46 -3.03
CA SER A 43 3.48 -9.88 -4.16
C SER A 43 3.05 -8.44 -4.43
N VAL A 44 3.87 -7.68 -5.17
CA VAL A 44 3.37 -6.50 -5.89
C VAL A 44 2.80 -6.99 -7.21
N ASP A 45 1.48 -6.85 -7.41
CA ASP A 45 0.84 -7.36 -8.62
C ASP A 45 0.98 -6.35 -9.77
N ASN A 46 0.76 -5.07 -9.48
CA ASN A 46 0.92 -3.99 -10.43
C ASN A 46 1.74 -2.85 -9.84
N LYS A 47 2.83 -2.48 -10.49
CA LYS A 47 3.55 -1.24 -10.19
C LYS A 47 3.11 -0.15 -11.16
N ALA A 48 2.65 0.97 -10.63
CA ALA A 48 2.30 2.12 -11.45
C ALA A 48 3.54 2.70 -12.18
N PRO A 49 3.38 3.29 -13.37
CA PRO A 49 4.49 3.92 -14.08
C PRO A 49 5.19 4.97 -13.22
N SER A 50 6.52 5.03 -13.31
CA SER A 50 7.31 6.04 -12.60
C SER A 50 6.86 7.45 -13.00
N GLY A 51 6.73 8.33 -12.02
CA GLY A 51 6.26 9.71 -12.24
C GLY A 51 4.74 9.85 -12.43
N SER A 52 3.97 8.75 -12.52
CA SER A 52 2.51 8.85 -12.52
C SER A 52 2.00 9.37 -11.17
N VAL A 53 0.92 10.17 -11.23
CA VAL A 53 0.31 10.76 -10.03
C VAL A 53 -0.82 9.86 -9.56
N PRO A 54 -0.76 9.30 -8.34
CA PRO A 54 -1.87 8.53 -7.78
C PRO A 54 -3.10 9.41 -7.56
N ARG A 55 -4.28 8.78 -7.59
CA ARG A 55 -5.56 9.43 -7.24
C ARG A 55 -5.72 9.51 -5.71
N GLY A 56 -6.72 10.26 -5.25
CA GLY A 56 -7.07 10.36 -3.84
C GLY A 56 -5.97 10.98 -2.97
N GLU A 57 -5.90 10.54 -1.71
CA GLU A 57 -4.96 11.06 -0.69
C GLU A 57 -3.49 10.85 -1.07
N ALA A 58 -3.18 9.73 -1.69
CA ALA A 58 -1.84 9.45 -2.23
C ALA A 58 -1.39 10.51 -3.24
N GLY A 59 -2.32 11.08 -4.02
CA GLY A 59 -2.03 12.18 -4.94
C GLY A 59 -1.56 13.44 -4.22
N THR A 60 -2.12 13.74 -3.05
CA THR A 60 -1.67 14.86 -2.20
C THR A 60 -0.28 14.58 -1.63
N ILE A 61 0.01 13.34 -1.22
CA ILE A 61 1.34 12.91 -0.76
C ILE A 61 2.39 13.09 -1.88
N HIS A 62 2.07 12.63 -3.09
CA HIS A 62 2.91 12.76 -4.28
C HIS A 62 3.22 14.24 -4.58
N ARG A 63 2.18 15.08 -4.72
CA ARG A 63 2.35 16.52 -5.04
C ARG A 63 3.08 17.28 -3.93
N GLY A 64 2.98 16.80 -2.68
CA GLY A 64 3.73 17.31 -1.54
C GLY A 64 5.24 17.02 -1.58
N GLY A 65 5.72 16.23 -2.55
CA GLY A 65 7.12 15.86 -2.72
C GLY A 65 7.65 14.91 -1.65
N ALA A 66 6.78 14.10 -1.04
CA ALA A 66 7.20 13.09 -0.08
C ALA A 66 7.86 11.90 -0.80
N ARG A 67 8.81 11.24 -0.13
CA ARG A 67 9.17 9.86 -0.46
C ARG A 67 8.07 8.96 0.07
N TYR A 68 7.44 8.15 -0.79
CA TYR A 68 6.23 7.43 -0.39
C TYR A 68 6.06 6.07 -1.05
N VAL A 69 5.23 5.25 -0.40
CA VAL A 69 4.57 4.07 -0.95
C VAL A 69 3.08 4.22 -0.70
N ALA A 70 2.27 4.01 -1.73
CA ALA A 70 0.82 3.95 -1.67
C ALA A 70 0.35 2.66 -2.33
N LEU A 71 -0.45 1.87 -1.64
CA LEU A 71 -0.98 0.60 -2.13
C LEU A 71 -2.51 0.63 -2.04
N VAL A 72 -3.17 0.20 -3.11
CA VAL A 72 -4.62 -0.02 -3.18
C VAL A 72 -4.88 -1.41 -3.74
N CYS A 73 -6.04 -1.99 -3.45
CA CYS A 73 -6.53 -3.18 -4.15
C CYS A 73 -7.75 -2.83 -5.01
N GLY A 74 -8.04 -3.68 -5.99
CA GLY A 74 -9.32 -3.66 -6.70
C GLY A 74 -10.50 -4.10 -5.82
N THR A 75 -11.71 -3.84 -6.28
CA THR A 75 -12.96 -4.43 -5.79
C THR A 75 -14.05 -4.21 -6.82
N GLU A 76 -15.06 -5.07 -6.84
CA GLU A 76 -16.24 -4.93 -7.70
C GLU A 76 -17.36 -4.11 -7.05
N VAL A 77 -17.27 -3.87 -5.73
CA VAL A 77 -18.36 -3.31 -4.92
C VAL A 77 -18.00 -1.98 -4.26
N PHE A 78 -16.97 -1.26 -4.74
CA PHE A 78 -16.54 0.00 -4.13
C PHE A 78 -17.70 1.00 -4.03
N HIS A 79 -17.88 1.61 -2.84
CA HIS A 79 -19.00 2.52 -2.53
C HIS A 79 -20.40 1.89 -2.67
N ASN A 80 -20.51 0.56 -2.69
CA ASN A 80 -21.77 -0.17 -2.63
C ASN A 80 -22.03 -0.68 -1.20
N THR A 81 -23.30 -0.88 -0.83
CA THR A 81 -23.69 -1.52 0.45
C THR A 81 -23.15 -2.95 0.61
N ALA A 82 -22.75 -3.60 -0.50
CA ALA A 82 -22.10 -4.89 -0.51
C ALA A 82 -20.60 -4.84 -0.17
N ASP A 83 -20.00 -3.65 -0.06
CA ASP A 83 -18.61 -3.47 0.41
C ASP A 83 -18.51 -3.67 1.93
N ARG A 84 -18.76 -4.91 2.35
CA ARG A 84 -18.82 -5.30 3.75
C ARG A 84 -18.28 -6.71 3.93
N TRP A 85 -17.73 -6.93 5.12
CA TRP A 85 -17.46 -8.27 5.60
C TRP A 85 -18.77 -9.06 5.78
N PRO A 86 -18.81 -10.38 5.51
CA PRO A 86 -17.69 -11.23 5.11
C PRO A 86 -17.37 -11.29 3.61
N ASP A 87 -18.27 -10.79 2.75
CA ASP A 87 -18.19 -11.09 1.32
C ASP A 87 -17.10 -10.28 0.59
N ALA A 88 -16.93 -9.01 0.93
CA ALA A 88 -15.98 -8.12 0.27
C ALA A 88 -14.60 -8.04 0.94
N VAL A 89 -14.42 -8.68 2.11
CA VAL A 89 -13.21 -8.53 2.94
C VAL A 89 -12.71 -9.89 3.44
N ASP A 90 -11.55 -10.31 2.95
CA ASP A 90 -10.75 -11.39 3.52
C ASP A 90 -9.89 -10.83 4.68
N VAL A 91 -10.31 -11.12 5.91
CA VAL A 91 -9.65 -10.63 7.13
C VAL A 91 -8.24 -11.21 7.29
N ALA A 92 -8.00 -12.45 6.86
CA ALA A 92 -6.68 -13.06 6.95
C ALA A 92 -5.71 -12.38 5.97
N MET A 93 -6.17 -12.08 4.75
CA MET A 93 -5.40 -11.31 3.77
C MET A 93 -5.16 -9.87 4.24
N LEU A 94 -6.19 -9.18 4.76
CA LEU A 94 -6.04 -7.84 5.34
C LEU A 94 -4.98 -7.82 6.45
N ALA A 95 -4.97 -8.83 7.34
CA ALA A 95 -3.99 -8.91 8.42
C ALA A 95 -2.55 -9.07 7.90
N ARG A 96 -2.36 -9.80 6.79
CA ARG A 96 -1.04 -9.94 6.13
C ARG A 96 -0.54 -8.60 5.59
N TYR A 97 -1.39 -7.84 4.90
CA TYR A 97 -1.04 -6.48 4.48
C TYR A 97 -0.71 -5.59 5.69
N ALA A 98 -1.56 -5.59 6.72
CA ALA A 98 -1.32 -4.79 7.92
C ALA A 98 0.04 -5.11 8.58
N ARG A 99 0.41 -6.38 8.70
CA ARG A 99 1.72 -6.79 9.24
C ARG A 99 2.89 -6.42 8.34
N ALA A 100 2.74 -6.56 7.01
CA ALA A 100 3.77 -6.17 6.04
C ALA A 100 4.13 -4.69 6.22
N PHE A 101 3.11 -3.82 6.27
CA PHE A 101 3.32 -2.38 6.41
C PHE A 101 3.81 -1.99 7.81
N ALA A 102 3.23 -2.55 8.88
CA ALA A 102 3.65 -2.23 10.25
C ALA A 102 5.11 -2.65 10.51
N THR A 103 5.44 -3.91 10.22
CA THR A 103 6.81 -4.44 10.40
C THR A 103 7.80 -3.79 9.44
N GLY A 104 7.38 -3.53 8.20
CA GLY A 104 8.17 -2.79 7.23
C GLY A 104 8.51 -1.37 7.69
N ALA A 105 7.54 -0.66 8.28
CA ALA A 105 7.73 0.68 8.83
C ALA A 105 8.73 0.69 10.01
N LEU A 106 8.64 -0.31 10.90
CA LEU A 106 9.64 -0.55 11.95
C LEU A 106 11.05 -0.74 11.35
N GLY A 107 11.16 -1.49 10.25
CA GLY A 107 12.41 -1.65 9.52
C GLY A 107 12.99 -0.33 9.00
N LEU A 108 12.16 0.51 8.36
CA LEU A 108 12.59 1.83 7.89
C LEU A 108 13.03 2.75 9.03
N ALA A 109 12.33 2.72 10.17
CA ALA A 109 12.68 3.53 11.32
C ALA A 109 14.06 3.17 11.89
N ARG A 110 14.41 1.87 11.92
CA ARG A 110 15.71 1.38 12.42
C ARG A 110 16.88 1.66 11.49
N GLN A 111 16.64 1.89 10.20
CA GLN A 111 17.71 2.31 9.26
C GLN A 111 18.22 3.74 9.53
N ARG A 112 17.55 4.48 10.42
CA ARG A 112 17.88 5.87 10.77
C ARG A 112 18.63 5.98 12.10
N SER A 113 18.65 4.93 12.92
CA SER A 113 19.36 4.87 14.21
C SER A 113 20.81 4.45 14.05
#